data_AF-A0A158J2G6-F1
#
_entry.id   AF-A0A158J2G6-F1
#
_cell.length_a   1.000
_cell.length_b   1.000
_cell.length_c   1.000
_cell.angle_alpha   90.00
_cell.angle_beta   90.00
_cell.angle_gamma   90.00
#
_symmetry.space_group_name_H-M   'P 1'
#
loop_
_entity.id
_entity.type
_entity.pdbx_description
1 polymer ?
#
loop_
_entity_poly.entity_id
_entity_poly.type
_entity_poly.pdbx_seq_one_letter_code
_entity_poly.pdbx_strand_id
1 'polypeptide(L)' 'MTTPELPNDETSFDDEANSAAALREKLADAETPGFQAEFDPDEAARAGAFVEDALSEADALDTAIDLIDAQSDDQGD' A
#
# COMPACT_ATOMS: atom_id res chain seq x y z
N MET A 1 -36.01 -42.86 -4.77
CA MET A 1 -34.65 -42.54 -5.21
C MET A 1 -34.32 -41.20 -4.60
N THR A 2 -33.42 -41.19 -3.62
CA THR A 2 -33.03 -39.99 -2.86
C THR A 2 -32.20 -39.09 -3.77
N THR A 3 -32.66 -37.86 -3.99
CA THR A 3 -31.85 -36.82 -4.64
C THR A 3 -30.60 -36.58 -3.80
N PRO A 4 -29.38 -36.65 -4.36
CA PRO A 4 -28.21 -36.23 -3.61
C PRO A 4 -28.27 -34.72 -3.46
N GLU A 5 -28.49 -34.24 -2.23
CA GLU A 5 -28.19 -32.85 -1.90
C GLU A 5 -26.69 -32.66 -2.06
N LEU A 6 -26.31 -31.86 -3.05
CA LEU A 6 -24.95 -31.37 -3.16
C LEU A 6 -24.62 -30.64 -1.86
N PRO A 7 -23.45 -30.86 -1.25
CA PRO A 7 -23.07 -30.14 -0.05
C PRO A 7 -23.16 -28.65 -0.38
N ASN A 8 -23.96 -27.96 0.42
CA ASN A 8 -24.07 -26.51 0.41
C ASN A 8 -22.65 -25.97 0.30
N ASP A 9 -22.41 -25.14 -0.72
CA ASP A 9 -21.15 -24.48 -1.00
C ASP A 9 -20.87 -23.55 0.20
N GLU A 10 -20.36 -24.14 1.29
CA GLU A 10 -19.84 -23.45 2.47
C GLU A 10 -18.48 -22.86 2.11
N THR A 11 -18.42 -22.21 0.95
CA THR A 11 -17.44 -21.20 0.71
C THR A 11 -17.99 -19.89 1.26
N SER A 12 -18.14 -19.87 2.59
CA SER A 12 -17.92 -18.63 3.31
C SER A 12 -16.42 -18.33 3.22
N PHE A 13 -15.95 -18.08 2.00
CA PHE A 13 -14.69 -17.42 1.77
C PHE A 13 -14.82 -16.12 2.55
N ASP A 14 -13.98 -15.91 3.56
CA ASP A 14 -13.80 -14.59 4.13
C ASP A 14 -13.38 -13.68 2.97
N ASP A 15 -14.36 -13.06 2.31
CA ASP A 15 -14.18 -12.30 1.08
C ASP A 15 -13.24 -11.13 1.35
N GLU A 16 -13.29 -10.61 2.58
CA GLU A 16 -12.34 -9.64 3.11
C GLU A 16 -10.93 -10.22 3.22
N ALA A 17 -10.73 -11.40 3.81
CA ALA A 17 -9.41 -12.02 3.95
C ALA A 17 -8.81 -12.39 2.59
N ASN A 18 -9.65 -12.85 1.65
CA ASN A 18 -9.25 -13.13 0.27
C ASN A 18 -8.86 -11.84 -0.46
N SER A 19 -9.66 -10.77 -0.33
CA SER A 19 -9.34 -9.46 -0.92
C SER A 19 -8.05 -8.87 -0.33
N ALA A 20 -7.81 -9.02 0.97
CA ALA A 20 -6.59 -8.58 1.62
C ALA A 20 -5.36 -9.42 1.24
N ALA A 21 -5.55 -10.70 0.89
CA ALA A 21 -4.47 -11.54 0.35
C ALA A 21 -4.11 -11.11 -1.08
N ALA A 22 -5.12 -10.94 -1.94
CA ALA A 22 -4.95 -10.47 -3.31
C ALA A 22 -4.33 -9.07 -3.39
N LEU A 23 -4.73 -8.16 -2.49
CA LEU A 23 -4.15 -6.82 -2.37
C LEU A 23 -2.65 -6.85 -2.08
N ARG A 24 -2.21 -7.74 -1.17
CA ARG A 24 -0.79 -7.89 -0.81
C ARG A 24 0.04 -8.45 -1.97
N GLU A 25 -0.52 -9.40 -2.71
CA GLU A 25 0.13 -9.97 -3.89
C GLU A 25 0.33 -8.90 -4.98
N LYS A 26 -0.73 -8.15 -5.30
CA LYS A 26 -0.66 -7.00 -6.22
C LYS A 26 0.37 -5.95 -5.79
N LEU A 27 0.48 -5.67 -4.49
CA LEU A 27 1.45 -4.71 -3.96
C LEU A 27 2.89 -5.22 -4.12
N ALA A 28 3.13 -6.51 -3.86
CA ALA A 28 4.43 -7.13 -4.10
C ALA A 28 4.82 -7.10 -5.59
N ASP A 29 3.86 -7.32 -6.49
CA ASP A 29 4.12 -7.21 -7.92
C ASP A 29 4.45 -5.76 -8.35
N ALA A 30 3.82 -4.76 -7.72
CA ALA A 30 4.10 -3.34 -7.97
C ALA A 30 5.55 -2.92 -7.59
N GLU A 31 6.23 -3.67 -6.72
CA GLU A 31 7.65 -3.46 -6.42
C GLU A 31 8.56 -3.95 -7.56
N THR A 32 8.02 -4.70 -8.53
CA THR A 32 8.77 -5.17 -9.70
C THR A 32 8.89 -4.06 -10.76
N PRO A 33 10.12 -3.64 -11.14
CA PRO A 33 10.30 -2.59 -12.14
C PRO A 33 9.63 -2.93 -13.48
N GLY A 34 8.83 -2.00 -13.98
CA GLY A 34 8.12 -2.14 -15.26
C GLY A 34 6.81 -2.93 -15.17
N PHE A 35 6.42 -3.41 -13.99
CA PHE A 35 5.09 -3.93 -13.73
C PHE A 35 4.18 -2.82 -13.18
N GLN A 36 2.94 -2.77 -13.66
CA GLN A 36 1.94 -1.82 -13.19
C GLN A 36 0.74 -2.59 -12.64
N ALA A 37 0.59 -2.60 -11.31
CA ALA A 37 -0.56 -3.20 -10.65
C ALA A 37 -1.77 -2.26 -10.72
N GLU A 38 -2.95 -2.81 -11.01
CA GLU A 38 -4.23 -2.08 -11.00
C GLU A 38 -4.94 -2.29 -9.66
N PHE A 39 -5.45 -1.21 -9.07
CA PHE A 39 -6.18 -1.21 -7.82
C PHE A 39 -7.53 -0.51 -7.97
N ASP A 40 -8.59 -1.13 -7.45
CA ASP A 40 -9.89 -0.49 -7.30
C ASP A 40 -9.85 0.61 -6.22
N PRO A 41 -10.82 1.55 -6.15
CA PRO A 41 -10.78 2.64 -5.16
C PRO A 41 -10.61 2.18 -3.71
N ASP A 42 -11.29 1.10 -3.32
CA ASP A 42 -11.20 0.52 -1.97
C ASP A 42 -9.86 -0.21 -1.73
N GLU A 43 -9.28 -0.81 -2.76
CA GLU A 43 -7.94 -1.41 -2.70
C GLU A 43 -6.85 -0.34 -2.62
N ALA A 44 -6.98 0.72 -3.42
CA ALA A 44 -6.06 1.84 -3.46
C ALA A 44 -5.99 2.55 -2.10
N ALA A 45 -7.14 2.80 -1.46
CA ALA A 45 -7.18 3.34 -0.10
C ALA A 45 -6.49 2.43 0.92
N ARG A 46 -6.66 1.11 0.81
CA ARG A 46 -6.02 0.11 1.70
C ARG A 46 -4.53 -0.07 1.41
N ALA A 47 -4.10 0.08 0.16
CA ALA A 47 -2.70 0.02 -0.27
C ALA A 47 -1.91 1.30 0.09
N GLY A 48 -2.59 2.33 0.60
CA GLY A 48 -1.97 3.63 0.88
C GLY A 48 -1.70 4.43 -0.39
N ALA A 49 -2.43 4.18 -1.48
CA ALA A 49 -2.46 5.09 -2.62
C ALA A 49 -2.99 6.44 -2.11
N PHE A 50 -2.08 7.42 -2.07
CA PHE A 50 -2.29 8.69 -1.39
C PHE A 50 -3.59 9.36 -1.86
N VAL A 51 -4.52 9.56 -0.93
CA VAL A 51 -5.32 10.80 -0.95
C VAL A 51 -4.32 11.88 -0.56
N GLU A 52 -4.08 12.87 -1.41
CA GLU A 52 -3.01 13.86 -1.25
C GLU A 52 -3.03 14.55 0.13
N ASP A 53 -2.32 13.96 1.08
CA ASP A 53 -1.60 14.60 2.18
C ASP A 53 -0.14 14.15 2.06
N ALA A 54 0.47 14.46 0.92
CA ALA A 54 1.92 14.38 0.81
C ALA A 54 2.50 15.29 1.89
N LEU A 55 3.62 14.89 2.52
CA LEU A 55 4.31 15.75 3.49
C LEU A 55 4.43 17.15 2.87
N SER A 56 3.92 18.17 3.57
CA SER A 56 4.11 19.53 3.10
C SER A 56 5.61 19.84 3.08
N GLU A 57 6.06 20.76 2.23
CA GLU A 57 7.47 21.19 2.21
C GLU A 57 7.95 21.60 3.62
N ALA A 58 7.04 22.18 4.42
CA ALA A 58 7.30 22.52 5.81
C ALA A 58 7.53 21.28 6.70
N ASP A 59 6.67 20.26 6.61
CA ASP A 59 6.81 19.03 7.42
C ASP A 59 8.04 18.20 7.00
N ALA A 60 8.38 18.24 5.71
CA ALA A 60 9.57 17.58 5.18
C ALA A 60 10.86 18.23 5.68
N LEU A 61 10.85 19.55 5.85
CA LEU A 61 11.98 20.30 6.40
C LEU A 61 12.08 20.21 7.93
N ASP A 62 10.94 20.14 8.66
CA ASP A 62 10.94 20.01 10.12
C ASP A 62 11.57 18.69 10.59
N THR A 63 11.42 17.63 9.79
CA THR A 63 12.04 16.33 10.06
C THR A 63 13.49 16.21 9.57
N ALA A 64 14.00 17.21 8.86
CA ALA A 64 15.38 17.25 8.36
C ALA A 64 16.38 17.68 9.46
N ILE A 65 16.41 16.93 10.57
CA ILE A 65 17.28 17.16 11.74
C ILE A 65 18.77 17.13 11.35
N ASP A 66 19.14 16.29 10.38
CA ASP A 66 20.52 16.12 9.93
C ASP A 66 21.02 17.23 8.99
N LEU A 67 20.14 18.11 8.49
CA LEU A 67 20.51 19.16 7.52
C LEU A 67 21.27 20.33 8.17
N ILE A 68 21.04 20.57 9.46
CA ILE A 68 21.64 21.70 10.21
C ILE A 68 23.16 21.52 10.33
N ASP A 69 23.63 20.27 10.51
CA ASP A 69 25.06 19.99 10.68
C ASP A 69 25.81 20.13 9.34
N ALA A 70 25.19 19.68 8.25
CA ALA A 70 25.77 19.73 6.89
C ALA A 70 25.94 21.16 6.32
N GLN A 71 25.20 22.16 6.83
CA GLN A 71 25.31 23.55 6.39
C GLN A 71 26.41 24.35 7.12
N SER A 72 26.87 23.87 8.27
CA SER A 72 27.90 24.53 9.09
C SER A 72 29.32 24.37 8.53
N ASP A 73 29.57 23.29 7.79
CA ASP A 73 30.93 22.90 7.38
C ASP A 73 31.39 23.52 6.04
N ASP A 74 30.53 24.26 5.33
CA ASP A 74 30.84 24.87 4.03
C ASP A 74 31.32 26.34 4.11
N GLN A 75 31.25 27.00 5.27
CA GLN A 75 31.69 28.41 5.46
C GLN A 75 33.03 28.56 6.22
N GLY A 76 34.00 27.69 5.94
CA GLY A 76 35.36 27.80 6.46
C GLY A 76 36.39 28.12 5.37
N ASP A 77 36.48 29.39 4.96
CA ASP A 77 37.66 29.97 4.29
C ASP A 77 38.52 30.73 5.32
#